data_AF-A0A1W1VEB4-F1
#
_entry.id   AF-A0A1W1VEB4-F1
#
_cell.length_a   1.000
_cell.length_b   1.000
_cell.length_c   1.000
_cell.angle_alpha   90.00
_cell.angle_beta   90.00
_cell.angle_gamma   90.00
#
_symmetry.space_group_name_H-M   'P 1'
#
loop_
_entity.id
_entity.type
_entity.pdbx_description
1 polymer ?
#
loop_
_entity_poly.entity_id
_entity_poly.type
_entity_poly.pdbx_seq_one_letter_code
_entity_poly.pdbx_strand_id
1 'polypeptide(L)'
;MKPYLINSLKKDGFDAIITLLDYQTQISRCLKSIRMSPNETKKLLIDTILCSGMNEYRFIETTLNEDGTINLNHYNYVNVDNDVLEKANEILKYQPTFLRNSVLPESQIKKIAQS
;
A
#
# COMPACT_ATOMS: atom_id res chain seq x y z
N MET A 1 -2.52 10.77 13.59
CA MET A 1 -2.80 10.59 12.14
C MET A 1 -2.93 9.10 11.87
N LYS A 2 -3.79 8.66 10.94
CA LYS A 2 -3.83 7.23 10.57
C LYS A 2 -2.56 6.87 9.80
N PRO A 3 -1.87 5.74 10.12
CA PRO A 3 -0.60 5.37 9.49
C PRO A 3 -0.76 4.68 8.13
N TYR A 4 -1.97 4.64 7.58
CA TYR A 4 -2.31 4.01 6.30
C TYR A 4 -3.56 4.64 5.67
N LEU A 5 -3.73 4.42 4.38
CA LEU A 5 -4.96 4.67 3.61
C LEU A 5 -5.50 3.36 3.05
N ILE A 6 -6.82 3.32 2.85
CA ILE A 6 -7.51 2.23 2.18
C ILE A 6 -8.32 2.84 1.05
N ASN A 7 -8.08 2.39 -0.18
CA ASN A 7 -8.76 2.85 -1.37
C ASN A 7 -9.29 1.65 -2.17
N SER A 8 -10.47 1.81 -2.78
CA SER A 8 -10.99 0.81 -3.71
C SER A 8 -10.11 0.74 -4.96
N LEU A 9 -9.62 -0.45 -5.30
CA LEU A 9 -8.81 -0.67 -6.49
C LEU A 9 -9.67 -1.21 -7.65
N LYS A 10 -10.33 -2.36 -7.45
CA LYS A 10 -11.19 -3.08 -8.42
C LYS A 10 -10.53 -3.26 -9.78
N LYS A 11 -9.26 -3.68 -9.79
CA LYS A 11 -8.42 -3.83 -10.99
C LYS A 11 -7.43 -4.97 -10.76
N ASP A 12 -7.09 -5.71 -11.82
CA ASP A 12 -6.14 -6.84 -11.78
C ASP A 12 -6.44 -7.89 -10.69
N GLY A 13 -7.74 -8.14 -10.47
CA GLY A 13 -8.22 -9.05 -9.42
C GLY A 13 -8.11 -8.53 -7.99
N PHE A 14 -7.56 -7.33 -7.77
CA PHE A 14 -7.49 -6.69 -6.45
C PHE A 14 -8.75 -5.87 -6.17
N ASP A 15 -9.34 -6.06 -4.99
CA ASP A 15 -10.52 -5.32 -4.55
C ASP A 15 -10.14 -3.96 -3.97
N ALA A 16 -9.06 -3.91 -3.18
CA ALA A 16 -8.59 -2.72 -2.50
C ALA A 16 -7.06 -2.62 -2.48
N ILE A 17 -6.58 -1.39 -2.38
CA ILE A 17 -5.18 -1.05 -2.12
C ILE A 17 -5.06 -0.40 -0.74
N ILE A 18 -4.08 -0.85 0.03
CA ILE A 18 -3.70 -0.30 1.34
C ILE A 18 -2.34 0.38 1.18
N THR A 19 -2.30 1.71 1.28
CA THR A 19 -1.04 2.45 1.19
C THR A 19 -0.53 2.75 2.59
N LEU A 20 0.67 2.25 2.91
CA LEU A 20 1.32 2.55 4.19
C LEU A 20 1.96 3.93 4.13
N LEU A 21 1.62 4.77 5.10
CA LEU A 21 2.04 6.18 5.13
C LEU A 21 3.16 6.45 6.13
N ASP A 22 3.28 5.60 7.16
CA ASP A 22 4.24 5.78 8.24
C ASP A 22 5.44 4.84 8.08
N TYR A 23 6.62 5.42 7.82
CA TYR A 23 7.87 4.67 7.73
C TYR A 23 8.45 4.27 9.09
N GLN A 24 8.04 4.94 10.18
CA GLN A 24 8.60 4.70 11.51
C GLN A 24 7.98 3.46 12.16
N THR A 25 6.70 3.22 11.89
CA THR A 25 6.00 2.04 12.39
C THR A 25 6.39 0.81 11.58
N GLN A 26 6.78 -0.26 12.28
CA GLN A 26 7.03 -1.56 11.64
C GLN A 26 5.80 -2.01 10.82
N ILE A 27 6.03 -2.37 9.55
CA ILE A 27 4.98 -2.78 8.60
C ILE A 27 4.02 -3.81 9.23
N SER A 28 4.55 -4.87 9.83
CA SER A 28 3.74 -5.93 10.44
C SER A 28 2.82 -5.41 11.56
N ARG A 29 3.27 -4.45 12.36
CA ARG A 29 2.48 -3.81 13.41
C ARG A 29 1.37 -2.95 12.80
N CYS A 30 1.67 -2.21 11.74
CA CYS A 30 0.67 -1.43 11.01
C CYS A 30 -0.43 -2.36 10.46
N LEU A 31 -0.05 -3.40 9.72
CA LEU A 31 -0.99 -4.33 9.09
C LEU A 31 -1.88 -5.07 10.10
N LYS A 32 -1.32 -5.51 11.26
CA LYS A 32 -2.10 -6.16 12.34
C LYS A 32 -3.21 -5.27 12.91
N SER A 33 -3.06 -3.95 12.82
CA SER A 33 -4.04 -2.98 13.32
C SER A 33 -5.21 -2.74 12.36
N ILE A 34 -5.09 -3.18 11.11
CA ILE A 34 -6.10 -2.98 10.06
C ILE A 34 -7.21 -4.01 10.23
N ARG A 35 -8.45 -3.55 10.07
CA ARG A 35 -9.67 -4.36 10.05
C ARG A 35 -10.52 -3.94 8.87
N MET A 36 -11.01 -4.91 8.11
CA MET A 36 -11.84 -4.71 6.92
C MET A 36 -12.94 -5.77 6.86
N SER A 37 -14.04 -5.47 6.17
CA SER A 37 -15.12 -6.44 5.97
C SER A 37 -14.68 -7.51 4.97
N PRO A 38 -14.61 -8.80 5.36
CA PRO A 38 -14.16 -9.87 4.48
C PRO A 38 -15.15 -10.15 3.33
N ASN A 39 -16.43 -9.80 3.52
CA ASN A 39 -17.48 -10.05 2.53
C ASN A 39 -17.33 -9.20 1.25
N GLU A 40 -16.63 -8.07 1.35
CA GLU A 40 -16.47 -7.10 0.26
C GLU A 40 -15.05 -7.09 -0.33
N THR A 41 -14.10 -7.79 0.31
CA THR A 41 -12.68 -7.69 -0.01
C THR A 41 -12.03 -9.05 0.10
N LYS A 42 -11.76 -9.67 -1.05
CA LYS A 42 -11.14 -10.99 -1.14
C LYS A 42 -9.63 -10.88 -1.34
N LYS A 43 -9.20 -9.95 -2.20
CA LYS A 43 -7.80 -9.79 -2.58
C LYS A 43 -7.32 -8.35 -2.33
N LEU A 44 -6.20 -8.23 -1.63
CA LEU A 44 -5.61 -6.98 -1.20
C LEU A 44 -4.27 -6.75 -1.87
N LEU A 45 -4.04 -5.50 -2.25
CA LEU A 45 -2.71 -4.99 -2.59
C LEU A 45 -2.24 -4.07 -1.47
N ILE A 46 -1.05 -4.28 -0.94
CA ILE A 46 -0.43 -3.36 0.03
C ILE A 46 0.70 -2.64 -0.69
N ASP A 47 0.64 -1.31 -0.71
CA ASP A 47 1.72 -0.44 -1.20
C ASP A 47 2.58 0.03 -0.02
N THR A 48 3.83 -0.39 -0.02
CA THR A 48 4.81 -0.12 1.03
C THR A 48 5.88 0.88 0.60
N ILE A 49 5.70 1.57 -0.53
CA ILE A 49 6.72 2.45 -1.12
C ILE A 49 7.36 3.45 -0.14
N LEU A 50 6.59 4.01 0.80
CA LEU A 50 7.11 4.97 1.77
C LEU A 50 7.92 4.33 2.90
N CYS A 51 7.83 3.00 3.05
CA CYS A 51 8.53 2.20 4.05
C CYS A 51 9.72 1.43 3.46
N SER A 52 9.57 0.86 2.25
CA SER A 52 10.53 -0.05 1.61
C SER A 52 11.23 0.54 0.38
N GLY A 53 10.70 1.64 -0.17
CA GLY A 53 11.21 2.30 -1.37
C GLY A 53 10.61 1.78 -2.69
N MET A 54 11.13 2.28 -3.80
CA MET A 54 10.72 1.90 -5.16
C MET A 54 11.57 0.72 -5.67
N ASN A 55 11.21 -0.51 -5.26
CA ASN A 55 11.88 -1.76 -5.62
C ASN A 55 10.88 -2.95 -5.66
N GLU A 56 11.38 -4.18 -5.84
CA GLU A 56 10.53 -5.39 -5.89
C GLU A 56 9.73 -5.67 -4.62
N TYR A 57 10.04 -5.02 -3.48
CA TYR A 57 9.34 -5.20 -2.22
C TYR A 57 8.20 -4.18 -2.02
N ARG A 58 7.96 -3.29 -3.00
CA ARG A 58 6.94 -2.24 -2.91
C ARG A 58 5.55 -2.83 -2.68
N PHE A 59 5.15 -3.77 -3.52
CA PHE A 59 3.79 -4.28 -3.55
C PHE A 59 3.70 -5.68 -2.96
N ILE A 60 2.74 -5.86 -2.06
CA ILE A 60 2.43 -7.14 -1.43
C ILE A 60 0.99 -7.52 -1.76
N GLU A 61 0.81 -8.69 -2.34
CA GLU A 61 -0.48 -9.33 -2.51
C GLU A 61 -0.81 -10.20 -1.30
N THR A 62 -2.03 -10.07 -0.79
CA THR A 62 -2.54 -10.93 0.29
C THR A 62 -4.08 -10.95 0.30
N THR A 63 -4.67 -11.60 1.30
CA THR A 63 -6.11 -11.76 1.52
C THR A 63 -6.49 -11.33 2.93
N LEU A 64 -7.79 -11.32 3.22
CA LEU A 64 -8.29 -11.19 4.58
C LEU A 64 -8.52 -12.57 5.21
N ASN A 65 -8.29 -12.66 6.52
CA ASN A 65 -8.78 -13.74 7.35
C ASN A 65 -10.30 -13.58 7.58
N GLU A 66 -10.95 -14.64 8.05
CA GLU A 66 -12.40 -14.64 8.32
C GLU A 66 -12.84 -13.60 9.36
N ASP A 67 -11.93 -13.22 10.27
CA ASP A 67 -12.17 -12.18 11.30
C ASP A 67 -11.95 -10.74 10.78
N GLY A 68 -11.70 -10.57 9.48
CA GLY A 68 -11.48 -9.28 8.84
C GLY A 68 -10.07 -8.70 9.04
N THR A 69 -9.12 -9.50 9.56
CA THR A 69 -7.69 -9.12 9.63
C THR A 69 -6.94 -9.45 8.34
N ILE A 70 -5.81 -8.79 8.10
CA ILE A 70 -4.94 -9.12 6.98
C ILE A 70 -4.22 -10.45 7.25
N ASN A 71 -4.21 -11.35 6.26
CA ASN A 71 -3.53 -12.64 6.34
C ASN A 71 -2.00 -12.51 6.20
N LEU A 72 -1.32 -12.25 7.31
CA LEU A 72 0.14 -12.08 7.32
C LEU A 72 0.94 -13.39 7.20
N ASN A 73 0.27 -14.53 7.23
CA ASN A 73 0.91 -15.85 7.06
C ASN A 73 1.01 -16.25 5.59
N HIS A 74 0.20 -15.64 4.71
CA HIS A 74 0.16 -15.92 3.29
C HIS A 74 0.14 -14.63 2.49
N TYR A 75 1.31 -14.27 1.97
CA TYR A 75 1.48 -13.09 1.13
C TYR A 75 2.58 -13.34 0.09
N ASN A 76 2.53 -12.59 -1.01
CA ASN A 76 3.53 -12.61 -2.06
C ASN A 76 3.95 -11.18 -2.41
N TYR A 77 5.24 -10.98 -2.66
CA TYR A 77 5.69 -9.77 -3.35
C TYR A 77 5.34 -9.89 -4.83
N VAL A 78 4.75 -8.85 -5.40
CA VAL A 78 4.22 -8.88 -6.76
C VAL A 78 4.65 -7.65 -7.54
N ASN A 79 4.80 -7.80 -8.86
CA ASN A 79 4.78 -6.68 -9.77
C ASN A 79 3.33 -6.42 -10.18
N VAL A 80 2.99 -5.17 -10.37
CA VAL A 80 1.65 -4.75 -10.81
C VAL A 80 1.74 -4.13 -12.20
N ASP A 81 0.62 -4.11 -12.92
CA ASP A 81 0.54 -3.44 -14.21
C ASP A 81 0.68 -1.90 -14.08
N ASN A 82 0.84 -1.23 -15.22
CA ASN A 82 1.02 0.22 -15.26
C ASN A 82 -0.20 0.99 -14.72
N ASP A 83 -1.43 0.48 -14.91
CA ASP A 83 -2.65 1.16 -14.47
C ASP A 83 -2.74 1.16 -12.94
N VAL A 84 -2.43 0.02 -12.31
CA VAL A 84 -2.37 -0.13 -10.85
C VAL A 84 -1.23 0.72 -10.28
N LEU A 85 -0.08 0.73 -10.94
CA LEU A 85 1.07 1.56 -10.55
C LEU A 85 0.72 3.06 -10.58
N GLU A 86 0.06 3.52 -11.65
CA GLU A 86 -0.36 4.92 -11.81
C GLU A 86 -1.34 5.31 -10.70
N LYS A 87 -2.36 4.48 -10.45
CA LYS A 87 -3.33 4.72 -9.37
C LYS A 87 -2.68 4.73 -7.98
N ALA A 88 -1.72 3.84 -7.73
CA ALA A 88 -0.97 3.83 -6.48
C ALA A 88 -0.14 5.11 -6.29
N ASN A 89 0.53 5.59 -7.35
CA ASN A 89 1.27 6.85 -7.31
C ASN A 89 0.34 8.06 -7.16
N GLU A 90 -0.84 8.04 -7.78
CA GLU A 90 -1.86 9.09 -7.66
C GLU A 90 -2.31 9.28 -6.20
N ILE A 91 -2.55 8.18 -5.47
CA ILE A 91 -2.89 8.23 -4.03
C ILE A 91 -1.83 9.02 -3.25
N LEU A 92 -0.54 8.83 -3.56
CA LEU A 92 0.57 9.48 -2.87
C LEU A 92 0.70 10.97 -3.18
N LYS A 93 0.28 11.43 -4.37
CA LYS A 93 0.29 12.86 -4.73
C LYS A 93 -0.52 13.69 -3.74
N TYR A 94 -1.60 13.11 -3.20
CA TYR A 94 -2.44 13.74 -2.18
C TYR A 94 -1.86 13.64 -0.76
N GLN A 95 -0.68 13.03 -0.59
CA GLN A 95 0.00 12.80 0.69
C GLN A 95 1.41 13.44 0.75
N PRO A 96 1.58 14.74 0.43
CA PRO A 96 2.90 15.36 0.29
C PRO A 96 3.73 15.36 1.57
N THR A 97 3.08 15.47 2.74
CA THR A 97 3.76 15.42 4.05
C THR A 97 4.40 14.06 4.30
N PHE A 98 3.73 12.97 3.92
CA PHE A 98 4.26 11.63 4.10
C PHE A 98 5.35 11.32 3.08
N LEU A 99 5.18 11.73 1.82
CA LEU A 99 6.21 11.61 0.79
C LEU A 99 7.54 12.24 1.21
N ARG A 100 7.50 13.47 1.73
CA ARG A 100 8.70 14.22 2.18
C ARG A 100 9.39 13.60 3.39
N ASN A 101 8.65 12.87 4.21
CA ASN A 101 9.16 12.23 5.41
C ASN A 101 9.22 10.71 5.24
N SER A 102 9.60 10.22 4.05
CA SER A 102 9.69 8.79 3.74
C SER A 102 11.14 8.36 3.49
N VAL A 103 11.34 7.07 3.21
CA VAL A 103 12.65 6.52 2.83
C VAL A 103 13.06 6.88 1.38
N LEU A 104 12.18 7.54 0.62
CA LEU A 104 12.42 7.83 -0.80
C LEU A 104 13.43 8.96 -0.99
N PRO A 105 14.38 8.84 -1.94
CA PRO A 105 15.22 9.95 -2.38
C PRO A 105 14.38 11.11 -2.95
N GLU A 106 14.87 12.34 -2.81
CA GLU A 106 14.17 13.54 -3.33
C GLU A 106 13.82 13.44 -4.82
N SER A 107 14.67 12.78 -5.62
CA SER A 107 14.42 12.59 -7.05
C SER A 107 13.19 11.72 -7.32
N GLN A 108 12.95 10.70 -6.49
CA GLN A 108 11.75 9.85 -6.58
C GLN A 108 10.51 10.57 -6.05
N ILE A 109 10.65 11.33 -4.96
CA ILE A 109 9.57 12.17 -4.44
C ILE A 109 9.09 13.16 -5.51
N LYS A 110 10.02 13.84 -6.19
CA LYS A 110 9.69 14.77 -7.29
C LYS A 110 8.98 14.07 -8.43
N LYS A 111 9.45 12.88 -8.85
CA LYS A 111 8.77 12.08 -9.88
C LYS A 111 7.32 11.77 -9.52
N ILE A 112 7.07 11.28 -8.30
CA ILE A 112 5.71 10.94 -7.85
C ILE A 112 4.84 12.20 -7.79
N ALA A 113 5.36 13.29 -7.20
CA ALA A 113 4.61 14.54 -7.04
C ALA A 113 4.31 15.27 -8.36
N GLN A 114 5.07 15.00 -9.43
CA GLN A 114 4.93 15.65 -10.74
C GLN A 114 4.29 14.76 -11.82
N SER A 115 4.23 13.44 -11.58
CA SER A 115 3.54 12.49 -12.45
C SER A 115 2.05 12.74 -12.51
#